data_AF-A0A2S3XTH7-F1
#
_entry.id   AF-A0A2S3XTH7-F1
#
_cell.length_a   1.000
_cell.length_b   1.000
_cell.length_c   1.000
_cell.angle_alpha   90.00
_cell.angle_beta   90.00
_cell.angle_gamma   90.00
#
_symmetry.space_group_name_H-M   'P 1'
#
loop_
_entity.id
_entity.type
_entity.pdbx_description
1 polymer ?
#
loop_
_entity_poly.entity_id
_entity_poly.type
_entity_poly.pdbx_seq_one_letter_code
_entity_poly.pdbx_strand_id
1 'polypeptide(L)'
;ALMVFFPKVTKVIPAPLVSIVILTVITVAAGIAVPTVGDKGELPSSLPVPGLPDVPFTMDTLTTIAPYAFAMALVGLMESLMTAKLVDDITDTHSSKTRESIGQGIANIVTGFFGGMGG
;
A
#
# COMPACT_ATOMS: atom_id res chain seq x y z
N ALA A 1 4.28 15.04 -19.46
CA ALA A 1 3.86 14.68 -20.83
C ALA A 1 3.38 13.22 -20.92
N LEU A 2 4.22 12.24 -20.55
CA LEU A 2 3.89 10.81 -20.68
C LEU A 2 2.56 10.42 -19.99
N MET A 3 2.36 10.75 -18.71
CA MET A 3 1.10 10.45 -18.00
C MET A 3 -0.18 10.98 -18.69
N VAL A 4 -0.10 12.11 -19.40
CA VAL A 4 -1.26 12.80 -19.98
C VAL A 4 -1.49 12.42 -21.44
N PHE A 5 -0.42 12.24 -22.21
CA PHE A 5 -0.50 11.99 -23.65
C PHE A 5 -0.46 10.51 -24.01
N PHE A 6 0.22 9.67 -23.22
CA PHE A 6 0.34 8.25 -23.48
C PHE A 6 -1.01 7.49 -23.49
N PRO A 7 -1.97 7.76 -22.57
CA PRO A 7 -3.31 7.15 -22.61
C PRO A 7 -4.10 7.42 -23.89
N LYS A 8 -3.72 8.45 -24.68
CA LYS A 8 -4.35 8.79 -25.96
C LYS A 8 -3.84 7.92 -27.11
N VAL A 9 -2.68 7.27 -26.95
CA VAL A 9 -2.09 6.38 -27.96
C VAL A 9 -2.51 4.94 -27.69
N THR A 10 -2.47 4.50 -26.43
CA THR A 10 -2.94 3.18 -26.01
C THR A 10 -3.51 3.23 -24.59
N LYS A 11 -4.59 2.48 -24.37
CA LYS A 11 -5.24 2.33 -23.05
C LYS A 11 -4.93 1.00 -22.36
N VAL A 12 -4.24 0.09 -23.06
CA VAL A 12 -3.94 -1.26 -22.55
C VAL A 12 -2.88 -1.21 -21.45
N ILE A 13 -1.88 -0.33 -21.60
CA ILE A 13 -0.75 -0.24 -20.68
C ILE A 13 -0.92 1.01 -19.80
N PRO A 14 -0.88 0.89 -18.46
CA PRO A 14 -0.96 2.05 -17.57
C PRO A 14 0.14 3.07 -17.85
N ALA A 15 -0.24 4.32 -18.07
CA ALA A 15 0.73 5.40 -18.29
C ALA A 15 1.74 5.61 -17.15
N PRO A 16 1.42 5.37 -15.86
CA PRO A 16 2.41 5.39 -14.79
C PRO A 16 3.54 4.38 -15.00
N LEU A 17 3.22 3.15 -15.42
CA LEU A 17 4.21 2.10 -15.69
C LEU A 17 5.18 2.54 -16.79
N VAL A 18 4.65 3.06 -17.89
CA VAL A 18 5.47 3.53 -19.02
C VAL A 18 6.33 4.72 -18.63
N SER A 19 5.79 5.62 -17.82
CA SER A 19 6.54 6.77 -17.32
C SER A 19 7.74 6.33 -16.47
N ILE A 20 7.55 5.37 -15.56
CA ILE A 20 8.64 4.81 -14.75
C ILE A 20 9.72 4.19 -15.63
N VAL A 21 9.36 3.33 -16.57
CA VAL A 21 10.33 2.65 -17.45
C VAL A 21 11.13 3.64 -18.28
N ILE A 22 10.46 4.58 -18.96
CA ILE A 22 11.14 5.54 -19.83
C ILE A 22 12.08 6.44 -19.04
N LEU A 23 11.62 6.98 -17.90
CA LEU A 23 12.44 7.85 -17.08
C LEU A 23 13.65 7.12 -16.51
N THR A 24 13.49 5.89 -16.03
CA THR A 24 14.60 5.06 -15.56
C THR A 24 15.61 4.77 -16.66
N VAL A 25 15.16 4.43 -17.87
CA VAL A 25 16.07 4.19 -19.01
C VAL A 25 16.85 5.46 -19.36
N ILE A 26 16.19 6.62 -19.40
CA ILE A 26 16.84 7.90 -19.73
C ILE A 26 17.88 8.27 -18.67
N THR A 27 17.52 8.21 -17.37
CA THR A 27 18.44 8.61 -16.30
C THR A 27 19.66 7.70 -16.22
N VAL A 28 19.48 6.38 -16.43
CA VAL A 28 20.58 5.41 -16.47
C VAL A 28 21.44 5.59 -17.71
N ALA A 29 20.85 5.68 -18.90
CA ALA A 29 21.59 5.77 -20.16
C ALA A 29 22.36 7.10 -20.30
N ALA A 30 21.79 8.21 -19.81
CA ALA A 30 22.43 9.52 -19.84
C ALA A 30 23.27 9.82 -18.58
N GLY A 31 23.36 8.88 -17.63
CA GLY A 31 24.16 9.05 -16.40
C GLY A 31 23.72 10.25 -15.54
N ILE A 32 22.43 10.57 -15.55
CA ILE A 32 21.91 11.76 -14.86
C ILE A 32 21.86 11.46 -13.36
N ALA A 33 22.64 12.21 -12.57
CA ALA A 33 22.63 12.12 -11.12
C ALA A 33 21.34 12.74 -10.55
N VAL A 34 20.41 11.87 -10.15
CA VAL A 34 19.18 12.22 -9.42
C VAL A 34 19.03 11.30 -8.20
N PRO A 35 18.39 11.75 -7.11
CA PRO A 35 18.07 10.88 -5.98
C PRO A 35 17.23 9.68 -6.45
N THR A 36 17.65 8.48 -6.08
CA THR A 36 17.01 7.23 -6.45
C THR A 36 16.16 6.70 -5.30
N VAL A 37 15.31 5.69 -5.58
CA VAL A 37 14.50 5.03 -4.54
C VAL A 37 15.39 4.32 -3.53
N GLY A 38 16.56 3.79 -3.93
CA GLY A 38 17.51 3.17 -3.01
C GLY A 38 18.13 4.16 -2.01
N ASP A 39 18.21 5.44 -2.35
CA ASP A 39 18.67 6.49 -1.42
C ASP A 39 17.62 6.82 -0.34
N LYS A 40 16.39 6.31 -0.48
CA LYS A 40 15.26 6.57 0.44
C LYS A 40 14.99 5.43 1.41
N GLY A 41 15.60 4.27 1.20
CA GLY A 41 15.44 3.10 2.06
C GLY A 41 15.88 1.83 1.36
N GLU A 42 16.07 0.78 2.16
CA GLU A 42 16.44 -0.53 1.66
C GLU A 42 15.23 -1.22 1.01
N LEU A 43 15.45 -1.78 -0.18
CA LEU A 43 14.46 -2.61 -0.87
C LEU A 43 14.53 -4.05 -0.32
N PRO A 44 13.39 -4.74 -0.17
CA PRO A 44 13.39 -6.13 0.29
C PRO A 44 14.24 -7.03 -0.63
N SER A 45 15.15 -7.79 -0.03
CA SER A 45 16.01 -8.76 -0.72
C SER A 45 15.64 -10.22 -0.47
N SER A 46 14.70 -10.46 0.46
CA SER A 46 14.20 -11.76 0.86
C SER A 46 12.71 -11.69 1.21
N LEU A 47 12.08 -12.86 1.39
CA LEU A 47 10.72 -12.94 1.92
C LEU A 47 10.68 -12.43 3.37
N PRO A 48 9.60 -11.73 3.77
CA PRO A 48 9.45 -11.29 5.15
C PRO A 48 9.35 -12.52 6.05
N VAL A 49 10.12 -12.51 7.14
CA VAL A 49 10.07 -13.55 8.17
C VAL A 49 9.17 -13.10 9.31
N PRO A 50 8.35 -14.00 9.90
CA PRO A 50 7.59 -13.65 11.09
C PRO A 50 8.54 -13.20 12.21
N GLY A 51 8.28 -12.02 12.77
CA GLY A 51 9.05 -11.41 13.83
C GLY A 51 8.13 -10.66 14.79
N LEU A 52 8.51 -10.65 16.07
CA LEU A 52 7.86 -9.75 17.01
C LEU A 52 8.40 -8.34 16.80
N PRO A 53 7.54 -7.30 16.87
CA PRO A 53 8.00 -5.92 16.86
C PRO A 53 9.05 -5.69 17.94
N ASP A 54 10.20 -5.11 17.55
CA ASP A 54 11.29 -4.77 18.46
C ASP A 54 10.99 -3.46 19.20
N VAL A 55 9.87 -3.44 19.93
CA VAL A 55 9.41 -2.31 20.74
C VAL A 55 9.03 -2.78 22.14
N PRO A 56 9.17 -1.93 23.18
CA PRO A 56 8.78 -2.31 24.53
C PRO A 56 7.27 -2.61 24.60
N PHE A 57 6.92 -3.80 25.11
CA PHE A 57 5.54 -4.20 25.38
C PHE A 57 5.05 -3.57 26.69
N THR A 58 4.98 -2.24 26.73
CA THR A 58 4.57 -1.45 27.89
C THR A 58 3.25 -0.73 27.64
N MET A 59 2.59 -0.30 28.72
CA MET A 59 1.38 0.50 28.62
C MET A 59 1.64 1.85 27.94
N ASP A 60 2.84 2.41 28.10
CA ASP A 60 3.23 3.67 27.45
C ASP A 60 3.33 3.53 25.93
N THR A 61 3.90 2.41 25.43
CA THR A 61 3.90 2.13 23.99
C THR A 61 2.47 2.02 23.48
N LEU A 62 1.60 1.30 24.21
CA LEU A 62 0.20 1.12 23.81
C LEU A 62 -0.56 2.45 23.76
N THR A 63 -0.44 3.30 24.78
CA THR A 63 -1.13 4.60 24.80
C THR A 63 -0.57 5.56 23.74
N THR A 64 0.72 5.45 23.40
CA THR A 64 1.35 6.23 22.34
C THR A 64 0.83 5.84 20.95
N ILE A 65 0.71 4.54 20.66
CA ILE A 65 0.27 4.06 19.33
C ILE A 65 -1.26 3.99 19.19
N ALA A 66 -2.00 3.83 20.29
CA ALA A 66 -3.45 3.69 20.30
C ALA A 66 -4.21 4.73 19.46
N PRO A 67 -3.95 6.06 19.57
CA PRO A 67 -4.67 7.03 18.76
C PRO A 67 -4.41 6.88 17.26
N TYR A 68 -3.17 6.56 16.87
CA TYR A 68 -2.80 6.33 15.47
C TYR A 68 -3.38 5.02 14.94
N ALA A 69 -3.31 3.94 15.73
CA ALA A 69 -3.89 2.65 15.39
C ALA A 69 -5.41 2.75 15.21
N PHE A 70 -6.09 3.49 16.08
CA PHE A 70 -7.52 3.73 15.98
C PHE A 70 -7.89 4.54 14.74
N ALA A 71 -7.16 5.64 14.46
CA ALA A 71 -7.38 6.44 13.26
C ALA A 71 -7.15 5.63 11.99
N MET A 72 -6.06 4.85 11.91
CA MET A 72 -5.76 3.97 10.79
C MET A 72 -6.81 2.89 10.59
N ALA A 73 -7.29 2.26 11.68
CA ALA A 73 -8.36 1.28 11.60
C ALA A 73 -9.65 1.88 11.02
N LEU A 74 -10.02 3.10 11.43
CA LEU A 74 -11.19 3.78 10.87
C LEU A 74 -11.02 4.12 9.38
N VAL A 75 -9.86 4.65 8.99
CA VAL A 75 -9.57 4.98 7.58
C VAL A 75 -9.60 3.73 6.72
N GLY A 76 -8.89 2.68 7.12
CA GLY A 76 -8.86 1.42 6.39
C GLY A 76 -10.25 0.80 6.26
N LEU A 77 -11.08 0.83 7.32
CA LEU A 77 -12.45 0.35 7.25
C LEU A 77 -13.31 1.21 6.32
N MET A 78 -13.18 2.53 6.35
CA MET A 78 -13.92 3.41 5.44
C MET A 78 -13.55 3.12 3.98
N GLU A 79 -12.27 3.00 3.66
CA GLU A 79 -11.79 2.71 2.30
C GLU A 79 -12.25 1.33 1.83
N SER A 80 -12.12 0.30 2.68
CA SER A 80 -12.58 -1.06 2.36
C SER A 80 -14.10 -1.09 2.15
N LEU A 81 -14.88 -0.46 3.03
CA LEU A 81 -16.35 -0.48 2.92
C LEU A 81 -16.87 0.34 1.73
N MET A 82 -16.23 1.48 1.41
CA MET A 82 -16.55 2.25 0.21
C MET A 82 -16.21 1.47 -1.06
N THR A 83 -15.08 0.78 -1.08
CA THR A 83 -14.67 -0.07 -2.20
C THR A 83 -15.60 -1.26 -2.36
N ALA A 84 -15.93 -1.96 -1.27
CA ALA A 84 -16.86 -3.08 -1.27
C ALA A 84 -18.25 -2.65 -1.77
N LYS A 85 -18.74 -1.48 -1.33
CA LYS A 85 -20.00 -0.93 -1.82
C LYS A 85 -19.95 -0.59 -3.32
N LEU A 86 -18.87 0.05 -3.78
CA LEU A 86 -18.71 0.35 -5.20
C LEU A 86 -18.69 -0.92 -6.06
N VAL A 87 -18.00 -1.96 -5.61
CA VAL A 87 -17.98 -3.26 -6.30
C VAL A 87 -19.37 -3.87 -6.31
N ASP A 88 -20.04 -3.96 -5.16
CA ASP A 88 -21.42 -4.46 -5.05
C ASP A 88 -22.37 -3.75 -6.02
N ASP A 89 -22.27 -2.42 -6.11
CA ASP A 89 -23.10 -1.58 -6.98
C ASP A 89 -22.79 -1.79 -8.47
N ILE A 90 -21.54 -2.12 -8.84
CA ILE A 90 -21.14 -2.40 -10.22
C ILE A 90 -21.52 -3.82 -10.64
N THR A 91 -21.45 -4.78 -9.71
CA THR A 91 -21.65 -6.21 -9.99
C THR A 91 -23.05 -6.70 -9.66
N ASP A 92 -23.91 -5.85 -9.09
CA ASP A 92 -25.25 -6.20 -8.58
C ASP A 92 -25.24 -7.39 -7.59
N THR A 93 -24.15 -7.52 -6.81
CA THR A 93 -23.99 -8.60 -5.82
C THR A 93 -23.75 -8.05 -4.44
N HIS A 94 -24.45 -8.57 -3.42
CA HIS A 94 -24.23 -8.15 -2.04
C HIS A 94 -23.05 -8.86 -1.36
N SER A 95 -22.12 -8.08 -0.81
CA SER A 95 -21.05 -8.56 0.08
C SER A 95 -21.39 -8.41 1.57
N SER A 96 -20.75 -9.21 2.42
CA SER A 96 -20.84 -9.08 3.88
C SER A 96 -19.74 -8.14 4.39
N LYS A 97 -20.15 -6.96 4.87
CA LYS A 97 -19.26 -5.88 5.33
C LYS A 97 -18.55 -6.28 6.62
N THR A 98 -19.25 -7.01 7.50
CA THR A 98 -18.66 -7.58 8.72
C THR A 98 -17.54 -8.57 8.39
N ARG A 99 -17.74 -9.44 7.39
CA ARG A 99 -16.71 -10.40 6.99
C ARG A 99 -15.49 -9.70 6.40
N GLU A 100 -15.71 -8.67 5.61
CA GLU A 100 -14.65 -7.81 5.06
C GLU A 100 -13.84 -7.14 6.18
N SER A 101 -14.50 -6.50 7.15
CA SER A 101 -13.82 -5.83 8.27
C SER A 101 -13.01 -6.79 9.15
N ILE A 102 -13.53 -8.01 9.39
CA ILE A 102 -12.79 -9.05 10.13
C ILE A 102 -11.58 -9.51 9.32
N GLY A 103 -11.76 -9.73 8.01
CA GLY A 103 -10.68 -10.11 7.10
C GLY A 103 -9.55 -9.08 7.09
N GLN A 104 -9.89 -7.79 6.97
CA GLN A 104 -8.93 -6.69 7.02
C GLN A 104 -8.20 -6.62 8.37
N GLY A 105 -8.92 -6.76 9.49
CA GLY A 105 -8.32 -6.78 10.82
C GLY A 105 -7.30 -7.91 10.98
N ILE A 106 -7.66 -9.14 10.56
CA ILE A 106 -6.74 -10.29 10.58
C ILE A 106 -5.54 -10.05 9.67
N ALA A 107 -5.76 -9.54 8.45
CA ALA A 107 -4.70 -9.24 7.50
C ALA A 107 -3.71 -8.22 8.08
N ASN A 108 -4.19 -7.18 8.75
CA ASN A 108 -3.35 -6.16 9.38
C ASN A 108 -2.57 -6.70 10.59
N ILE A 109 -3.17 -7.58 11.39
CA ILE A 109 -2.46 -8.26 12.49
C ILE A 109 -1.33 -9.12 11.94
N VAL A 110 -1.62 -9.97 10.94
CA VAL A 110 -0.58 -10.82 10.31
C VAL A 110 0.49 -9.95 9.68
N THR A 111 0.13 -8.90 8.95
CA THR A 111 1.08 -7.99 8.30
C THR A 111 2.02 -7.34 9.32
N GLY A 112 1.50 -6.94 10.49
CA GLY A 112 2.32 -6.40 11.58
C GLY A 112 3.38 -7.39 12.10
N PHE A 113 3.05 -8.68 12.19
CA PHE A 113 4.03 -9.73 12.56
C PHE A 113 5.06 -10.01 11.47
N PHE A 114 4.84 -9.57 10.23
CA PHE A 114 5.80 -9.71 9.14
C PHE A 114 6.57 -8.41 8.86
N GLY A 115 6.44 -7.41 9.74
CA GLY A 115 7.08 -6.10 9.58
C GLY A 115 6.52 -5.26 8.43
N GLY A 116 5.34 -5.62 7.92
CA GLY A 116 4.66 -4.87 6.86
C GLY A 116 3.90 -3.67 7.40
N MET A 117 3.56 -2.76 6.48
CA MET A 117 2.68 -1.62 6.76
C MET A 117 1.21 -2.09 6.75
N GLY A 118 0.40 -1.61 7.70
CA GLY A 118 -1.04 -1.87 7.70
C GLY A 118 -1.74 -1.27 6.48
N GLY A 119 -2.80 -1.93 6.02
CA GLY A 119 -3.63 -1.51 4.88
C GLY A 119 -5.07 -1.21 5.24
#